data_AF-A0A4Y5YJD0-F1
#
_entry.id   AF-A0A4Y5YJD0-F1
#
_cell.length_a   1.000
_cell.length_b   1.000
_cell.length_c   1.000
_cell.angle_alpha   90.00
_cell.angle_beta   90.00
_cell.angle_gamma   90.00
#
_symmetry.space_group_name_H-M   'P 1'
#
loop_
_entity.id
_entity.type
_entity.pdbx_description
1 polymer ?
#
loop_
_entity_poly.entity_id
_entity_poly.type
_entity_poly.pdbx_seq_one_letter_code
_entity_poly.pdbx_strand_id
1 'polypeptide(L)'
;MMFKPRRIIENLDNTVIFHYISSFMYRTSSCKVDDMTGDNLLYRHKWFLSYFLLAINFTYLKSISACLFIGRNLHLIIFVTMTYMLLVCGNSNASSTQDPVVLPNSYYSDLYSWNISGGLKQTQLGRGINVGNYLDAPFEGDWTGGKVLVEEDFKIIAKAGFKNVRIPIRWTAHTEQTFPYTINPIFMNRVKEVVGWANNSGLKAIINVHHYTEMMRATKKQKLSHILRLEGIWKQISVQFPLSEYSQADLIFELLNEPHGSIDVNDWNGIIERLLAVIWGNMDTPQANENTQRIVMIGTANWNVPDTLPKLSLPHYANKYNTIITVHNYKPFHFTHQGAKWVNGSNKWIGTNWLGTESETTSLITLFDNMTRWNSKANRNFEIYLGEFGVYSRYADPLQQKAWTAFIAREAEKRNISWAYWEYSSSFGAYDNNAKQWRPHLLEALVPVQQ
;
A
#
# COMPACT_ATOMS: atom_id res chain seq x y z
N MET A 1 12.74 45.94 74.18
CA MET A 1 11.63 45.02 74.52
C MET A 1 10.99 44.54 73.22
N MET A 2 11.11 43.24 72.93
CA MET A 2 9.98 42.29 72.75
C MET A 2 9.07 42.61 71.54
N PHE A 3 9.20 41.88 70.43
CA PHE A 3 8.64 40.55 70.09
C PHE A 3 7.27 40.62 69.37
N LYS A 4 7.26 39.99 68.18
CA LYS A 4 6.19 39.37 67.35
C LYS A 4 4.90 38.93 68.10
N PRO A 5 3.74 38.63 67.44
CA PRO A 5 3.57 37.83 66.19
C PRO A 5 2.37 38.28 65.30
N ARG A 6 1.86 37.64 64.21
CA ARG A 6 1.71 36.25 63.76
C ARG A 6 1.24 36.21 62.27
N ARG A 7 1.40 35.06 61.62
CA ARG A 7 1.03 34.68 60.22
C ARG A 7 -0.48 34.73 59.91
N ILE A 8 -0.83 34.95 58.63
CA ILE A 8 -1.91 34.26 57.90
C ILE A 8 -1.39 33.90 56.49
N ILE A 9 -1.75 32.69 56.03
CA ILE A 9 -1.50 32.06 54.73
C ILE A 9 -2.73 32.32 53.85
N GLU A 10 -2.57 32.61 52.54
CA GLU A 10 -3.28 31.93 51.42
C GLU A 10 -3.02 32.55 50.03
N ASN A 11 -2.61 31.66 49.12
CA ASN A 11 -2.92 31.47 47.70
C ASN A 11 -2.57 32.47 46.56
N LEU A 12 -2.01 31.82 45.53
CA LEU A 12 -1.56 32.20 44.20
C LEU A 12 -2.62 32.82 43.28
N ASP A 13 -2.16 33.58 42.27
CA ASP A 13 -2.73 33.44 40.92
C ASP A 13 -1.70 33.68 39.79
N ASN A 14 -1.74 32.79 38.78
CA ASN A 14 -0.75 32.58 37.70
C ASN A 14 -1.09 33.37 36.41
N THR A 15 -1.83 34.47 36.53
CA THR A 15 -2.53 35.08 35.38
C THR A 15 -1.77 36.26 34.75
N VAL A 16 -0.58 36.60 35.26
CA VAL A 16 0.20 37.77 34.78
C VAL A 16 1.32 37.39 33.78
N ILE A 17 1.73 36.11 33.74
CA ILE A 17 2.82 35.67 32.83
C ILE A 17 2.30 35.34 31.42
N PHE A 18 1.00 35.02 31.27
CA PHE A 18 0.41 34.66 29.98
C PHE A 18 0.11 35.84 29.03
N HIS A 19 0.07 37.08 29.53
CA HIS A 19 -0.26 38.25 28.70
C HIS A 19 0.95 38.86 27.95
N TYR A 20 2.18 38.52 28.33
CA TYR A 20 3.39 39.05 27.67
C TYR A 20 3.89 38.17 26.51
N ILE A 21 3.49 36.89 26.45
CA ILE A 21 3.93 35.96 25.40
C ILE A 21 3.00 36.01 24.17
N SER A 22 1.72 36.40 24.31
CA SER A 22 0.78 36.47 23.18
C SER A 22 0.95 37.70 22.29
N SER A 23 1.54 38.80 22.79
CA SER A 23 1.69 40.05 22.02
C SER A 23 2.92 40.07 21.09
N PHE A 24 3.86 39.12 21.26
CA PHE A 24 5.04 39.00 20.38
C PHE A 24 4.80 38.04 19.20
N MET A 25 3.86 37.09 19.31
CA MET A 25 3.54 36.14 18.23
C MET A 25 2.55 36.68 17.19
N TYR A 26 1.99 37.89 17.37
CA TYR A 26 1.03 38.49 16.43
C TYR A 26 1.65 39.54 15.47
N ARG A 27 2.97 39.78 15.52
CA ARG A 27 3.68 40.78 14.68
C ARG A 27 4.73 40.21 13.74
N THR A 28 4.62 38.94 13.34
CA THR A 28 5.47 38.35 12.29
C THR A 28 4.68 37.62 11.20
N SER A 29 3.36 37.80 11.12
CA SER A 29 2.46 37.18 10.14
C SER A 29 1.85 38.19 9.16
N SER A 30 2.66 39.08 8.60
CA SER A 30 2.27 39.91 7.45
C SER A 30 3.47 40.47 6.69
N CYS A 31 4.08 39.65 5.83
CA CYS A 31 4.82 40.13 4.66
C CYS A 31 4.82 39.06 3.56
N LYS A 32 4.14 39.37 2.45
CA LYS A 32 4.33 38.73 1.14
C LYS A 32 5.71 39.11 0.62
N VAL A 33 6.43 38.17 0.01
CA VAL A 33 7.46 38.48 -0.98
C VAL A 33 7.45 37.38 -2.05
N ASP A 34 6.92 37.75 -3.21
CA ASP A 34 7.36 37.20 -4.50
C ASP A 34 8.76 37.79 -4.80
N ASP A 35 9.58 36.98 -5.45
CA ASP A 35 10.82 37.28 -6.18
C ASP A 35 12.17 37.55 -5.45
N MET A 36 13.19 36.88 -6.02
CA MET A 36 14.65 37.07 -5.99
C MET A 36 15.55 36.29 -4.99
N THR A 37 16.12 35.20 -5.54
CA THR A 37 17.55 34.78 -5.60
C THR A 37 18.47 34.80 -4.37
N GLY A 38 19.12 33.64 -4.14
CA GLY A 38 20.58 33.47 -3.94
C GLY A 38 21.25 34.15 -2.74
N ASP A 39 21.77 33.32 -1.83
CA ASP A 39 22.68 33.66 -0.72
C ASP A 39 22.13 34.55 0.41
N ASN A 40 21.59 33.94 1.48
CA ASN A 40 21.70 34.43 2.88
C ASN A 40 21.10 33.48 3.94
N LEU A 41 21.59 32.23 3.99
CA LEU A 41 21.15 31.21 4.97
C LEU A 41 22.19 30.89 6.06
N LEU A 42 23.24 31.71 6.23
CA LEU A 42 24.31 31.47 7.22
C LEU A 42 24.39 32.44 8.41
N TYR A 43 23.48 33.41 8.56
CA TYR A 43 23.57 34.43 9.61
C TYR A 43 22.50 34.35 10.72
N ARG A 44 21.68 33.30 10.79
CA ARG A 44 20.59 33.18 11.79
C ARG A 44 20.76 32.14 12.91
N HIS A 45 21.88 31.41 12.98
CA HIS A 45 22.07 30.37 14.01
C HIS A 45 23.09 30.69 15.14
N LYS A 46 23.62 31.91 15.23
CA LYS A 46 24.61 32.27 16.27
C LYS A 46 24.09 33.07 17.46
N TRP A 47 22.80 33.41 17.53
CA TRP A 47 22.24 34.23 18.62
C TRP A 47 21.34 33.49 19.63
N PHE A 48 21.06 32.19 19.43
CA PHE A 48 20.18 31.43 20.32
C PHE A 48 20.92 30.67 21.44
N LEU A 49 22.22 30.37 21.27
CA LEU A 49 22.98 29.56 22.24
C LEU A 49 23.60 30.38 23.39
N SER A 50 23.82 31.69 23.19
CA SER A 50 24.52 32.54 24.17
C SER A 50 23.62 33.04 25.31
N TYR A 51 22.30 33.03 25.15
CA TYR A 51 21.36 33.51 26.17
C TYR A 51 20.88 32.41 27.14
N PHE A 52 21.01 31.14 26.75
CA PHE A 52 20.59 30.00 27.60
C PHE A 52 21.63 29.64 28.68
N LEU A 53 22.92 29.95 28.44
CA LEU A 53 24.02 29.69 29.36
C LEU A 53 24.22 30.77 30.44
N LEU A 54 23.61 31.95 30.29
CA LEU A 54 23.69 33.03 31.30
C LEU A 54 22.61 32.94 32.39
N ALA A 55 21.55 32.15 32.20
CA ALA A 55 20.43 32.06 33.15
C ALA A 55 20.61 30.97 34.23
N ILE A 56 21.63 30.11 34.13
CA ILE A 56 21.84 28.99 35.06
C ILE A 56 22.86 29.32 36.17
N ASN A 57 23.57 30.45 36.08
CA ASN A 57 24.70 30.76 36.97
C ASN A 57 24.42 31.76 38.11
N PHE A 58 23.16 31.97 38.49
CA PHE A 58 22.78 32.98 39.50
C PHE A 58 21.98 32.48 40.71
N THR A 59 22.07 31.19 41.06
CA THR A 59 21.30 30.65 42.20
C THR A 59 22.08 29.83 43.22
N TYR A 60 23.41 29.79 43.17
CA TYR A 60 24.20 29.13 44.21
C TYR A 60 25.52 29.87 44.45
N LEU A 61 25.53 30.81 45.41
CA LEU A 61 26.71 31.20 46.20
C LEU A 61 26.34 32.34 47.17
N LYS A 62 25.64 31.98 48.25
CA LYS A 62 25.76 32.68 49.53
C LYS A 62 25.75 31.62 50.64
N SER A 63 26.71 31.76 51.56
CA SER A 63 26.90 31.02 52.81
C SER A 63 27.63 29.67 52.71
N ILE A 64 28.93 29.64 52.98
CA ILE A 64 29.53 29.44 54.31
C ILE A 64 31.06 29.33 54.15
N SER A 65 31.77 30.25 54.79
CA SER A 65 33.18 30.11 55.18
C SER A 65 33.20 29.67 56.64
N ALA A 66 33.72 28.48 56.95
CA ALA A 66 34.41 28.14 58.20
C ALA A 66 34.63 26.61 58.29
N CYS A 67 35.85 26.16 57.98
CA CYS A 67 36.68 25.32 58.87
C CYS A 67 37.85 24.75 58.06
N LEU A 68 39.03 25.22 58.41
CA LEU A 68 40.31 24.64 58.07
C LEU A 68 40.48 23.27 58.74
N PHE A 69 41.38 22.46 58.15
CA PHE A 69 41.92 21.19 58.64
C PHE A 69 41.01 19.96 58.54
N ILE A 70 41.17 19.22 57.44
CA ILE A 70 41.66 17.83 57.38
C ILE A 70 41.62 17.39 55.90
N GLY A 71 42.69 16.78 55.40
CA GLY A 71 42.64 15.93 54.22
C GLY A 71 43.30 16.47 52.94
N ARG A 72 44.64 16.57 52.96
CA ARG A 72 45.44 16.24 51.76
C ARG A 72 45.12 14.80 51.37
N ASN A 73 44.05 14.56 50.60
CA ASN A 73 43.73 13.33 49.85
C ASN A 73 42.33 13.38 49.17
N LEU A 74 41.69 14.53 48.99
CA LEU A 74 40.36 14.59 48.35
C LEU A 74 40.41 14.79 46.81
N HIS A 75 41.49 15.37 46.27
CA HIS A 75 41.59 15.61 44.83
C HIS A 75 41.88 14.34 44.00
N LEU A 76 42.47 13.31 44.60
CA LEU A 76 42.76 12.05 43.90
C LEU A 76 41.55 11.09 43.88
N ILE A 77 40.65 11.17 44.87
CA ILE A 77 39.44 10.33 44.96
C ILE A 77 38.34 10.85 44.02
N ILE A 78 38.24 12.17 43.83
CA ILE A 78 37.23 12.78 42.92
C ILE A 78 37.60 12.52 41.44
N PHE A 79 38.89 12.45 41.10
CA PHE A 79 39.32 12.13 39.73
C PHE A 79 39.18 10.63 39.39
N VAL A 80 39.40 9.72 40.35
CA VAL A 80 39.23 8.27 40.11
C VAL A 80 37.74 7.87 40.09
N THR A 81 36.86 8.59 40.78
CA THR A 81 35.40 8.32 40.75
C THR A 81 34.69 8.94 39.55
N MET A 82 35.15 10.08 39.01
CA MET A 82 34.61 10.62 37.75
C MET A 82 35.04 9.80 36.51
N THR A 83 36.18 9.10 36.56
CA THR A 83 36.62 8.26 35.45
C THR A 83 35.89 6.90 35.46
N TYR A 84 35.45 6.40 36.62
CA TYR A 84 34.62 5.20 36.72
C TYR A 84 33.14 5.43 36.37
N MET A 85 32.62 6.66 36.52
CA MET A 85 31.26 6.99 36.03
C MET A 85 31.19 7.28 34.53
N LEU A 86 32.32 7.56 33.87
CA LEU A 86 32.39 7.73 32.42
C LEU A 86 32.73 6.43 31.65
N LEU A 87 33.02 5.33 32.36
CA LEU A 87 33.24 4.00 31.79
C LEU A 87 32.10 2.99 32.07
N VAL A 88 31.06 3.39 32.82
CA VAL A 88 29.83 2.59 33.04
C VAL A 88 28.60 3.20 32.33
N CYS A 89 28.77 4.31 31.61
CA CYS A 89 27.82 4.76 30.59
C CYS A 89 28.39 4.53 29.18
N GLY A 90 29.02 3.38 28.97
CA GLY A 90 29.35 2.85 27.65
C GLY A 90 28.27 1.87 27.22
N ASN A 91 27.56 2.21 26.14
CA ASN A 91 26.63 1.33 25.42
C ASN A 91 25.41 0.80 26.21
N SER A 92 24.54 1.72 26.61
CA SER A 92 23.14 1.56 26.22
C SER A 92 22.93 2.33 24.91
N ASN A 93 23.57 1.84 23.85
CA ASN A 93 22.83 1.79 22.60
C ASN A 93 21.62 0.93 22.95
N ALA A 94 20.51 1.58 23.32
CA ALA A 94 19.21 1.11 22.90
C ALA A 94 19.24 1.17 21.36
N SER A 95 20.02 0.27 20.74
CA SER A 95 19.52 -0.52 19.66
C SER A 95 18.14 -0.92 20.15
N SER A 96 17.11 -0.30 19.59
CA SER A 96 15.83 -0.97 19.53
C SER A 96 16.15 -2.32 18.92
N THR A 97 16.37 -3.34 19.75
CA THR A 97 16.42 -4.71 19.31
C THR A 97 15.00 -4.96 18.87
N GLN A 98 14.70 -4.57 17.64
CA GLN A 98 13.48 -5.00 16.99
C GLN A 98 13.52 -6.51 17.08
N ASP A 99 12.48 -7.07 17.68
CA ASP A 99 12.37 -8.51 17.82
C ASP A 99 12.66 -9.15 16.45
N PRO A 100 13.51 -10.18 16.39
CA PRO A 100 13.88 -10.76 15.11
C PRO A 100 12.65 -11.33 14.43
N VAL A 101 12.58 -11.21 13.11
CA VAL A 101 11.62 -11.97 12.31
C VAL A 101 11.84 -13.46 12.57
N VAL A 102 10.78 -14.18 12.91
CA VAL A 102 10.79 -15.60 13.26
C VAL A 102 10.15 -16.49 12.17
N LEU A 103 9.86 -15.94 10.99
CA LEU A 103 9.31 -16.71 9.87
C LEU A 103 10.29 -17.83 9.43
N PRO A 104 9.83 -19.09 9.27
CA PRO A 104 10.69 -20.20 8.88
C PRO A 104 11.39 -19.96 7.53
N ASN A 105 12.67 -20.36 7.45
CA ASN A 105 13.51 -20.12 6.25
C ASN A 105 12.95 -20.69 4.94
N SER A 106 12.14 -21.75 5.01
CA SER A 106 11.48 -22.35 3.84
C SER A 106 10.58 -21.37 3.10
N TYR A 107 10.00 -20.36 3.78
CA TYR A 107 9.14 -19.37 3.14
C TYR A 107 9.89 -18.44 2.18
N TYR A 108 11.20 -18.31 2.32
CA TYR A 108 12.05 -17.50 1.42
C TYR A 108 12.57 -18.28 0.22
N SER A 109 12.06 -19.49 -0.03
CA SER A 109 12.47 -20.36 -1.12
C SER A 109 11.32 -20.69 -2.05
N ASP A 110 11.62 -21.27 -3.22
CA ASP A 110 10.59 -21.79 -4.13
C ASP A 110 9.99 -23.12 -3.64
N LEU A 111 9.27 -23.06 -2.52
CA LEU A 111 8.74 -24.23 -1.81
C LEU A 111 7.81 -25.12 -2.65
N TYR A 112 7.14 -24.55 -3.66
CA TYR A 112 6.13 -25.23 -4.46
C TYR A 112 6.52 -25.38 -5.94
N SER A 113 7.79 -25.19 -6.28
CA SER A 113 8.33 -25.35 -7.65
C SER A 113 7.64 -24.45 -8.69
N TRP A 114 7.31 -23.22 -8.30
CA TRP A 114 6.67 -22.25 -9.21
C TRP A 114 7.69 -21.59 -10.14
N ASN A 115 8.97 -21.49 -9.78
CA ASN A 115 10.00 -20.78 -10.56
C ASN A 115 10.09 -21.25 -12.01
N ILE A 116 10.07 -22.57 -12.23
CA ILE A 116 10.27 -23.17 -13.57
C ILE A 116 9.24 -22.65 -14.59
N SER A 117 8.01 -22.40 -14.15
CA SER A 117 6.92 -21.95 -15.04
C SER A 117 6.38 -20.57 -14.69
N GLY A 118 6.92 -19.92 -13.66
CA GLY A 118 6.30 -18.78 -12.99
C GLY A 118 4.88 -19.06 -12.48
N GLY A 119 4.57 -20.32 -12.13
CA GLY A 119 3.24 -20.75 -11.67
C GLY A 119 2.26 -21.20 -12.76
N LEU A 120 2.66 -21.16 -14.04
CA LEU A 120 1.80 -21.51 -15.17
C LEU A 120 1.53 -23.02 -15.31
N LYS A 121 2.26 -23.88 -14.59
CA LYS A 121 1.93 -25.31 -14.48
C LYS A 121 0.78 -25.57 -13.49
N GLN A 122 0.57 -24.64 -12.56
CA GLN A 122 -0.40 -24.78 -11.47
C GLN A 122 -1.68 -23.96 -11.72
N THR A 123 -1.55 -22.83 -12.43
CA THR A 123 -2.59 -21.82 -12.64
C THR A 123 -2.49 -21.20 -14.03
N GLN A 124 -3.52 -20.51 -14.51
CA GLN A 124 -3.51 -19.83 -15.80
C GLN A 124 -2.74 -18.50 -15.79
N LEU A 125 -2.56 -17.89 -14.61
CA LEU A 125 -1.93 -16.58 -14.47
C LEU A 125 -0.52 -16.64 -13.86
N GLY A 126 -0.29 -17.55 -12.91
CA GLY A 126 0.98 -17.65 -12.20
C GLY A 126 1.29 -16.43 -11.32
N ARG A 127 2.58 -16.09 -11.21
CA ARG A 127 3.07 -14.91 -10.48
C ARG A 127 2.92 -13.66 -11.32
N GLY A 128 2.44 -12.58 -10.70
CA GLY A 128 2.23 -11.31 -11.37
C GLY A 128 2.61 -10.11 -10.52
N ILE A 129 2.46 -8.93 -11.12
CA ILE A 129 2.69 -7.65 -10.46
C ILE A 129 1.73 -6.59 -11.01
N ASN A 130 1.31 -5.66 -10.16
CA ASN A 130 0.50 -4.52 -10.57
C ASN A 130 1.40 -3.38 -11.08
N VAL A 131 1.04 -2.80 -12.23
CA VAL A 131 1.60 -1.50 -12.68
C VAL A 131 0.71 -0.35 -12.18
N GLY A 132 0.55 -0.29 -10.85
CA GLY A 132 -0.31 0.69 -10.18
C GLY A 132 0.27 2.10 -10.15
N ASN A 133 -0.62 3.07 -9.90
CA ASN A 133 -0.39 4.51 -9.91
C ASN A 133 0.02 5.12 -11.27
N TYR A 134 -0.14 4.40 -12.38
CA TYR A 134 0.08 4.89 -13.74
C TYR A 134 -1.25 5.28 -14.38
N LEU A 135 -1.90 4.34 -15.08
CA LEU A 135 -3.14 4.58 -15.83
C LEU A 135 -4.38 4.69 -14.92
N ASP A 136 -4.26 4.35 -13.64
CA ASP A 136 -5.25 4.53 -12.58
C ASP A 136 -5.18 5.89 -11.90
N ALA A 137 -4.14 6.68 -12.15
CA ALA A 137 -4.14 8.11 -11.82
C ALA A 137 -5.18 8.88 -12.68
N PRO A 138 -5.60 10.11 -12.30
CA PRO A 138 -6.48 10.93 -13.14
C PRO A 138 -5.91 11.16 -14.55
N PHE A 139 -4.61 11.42 -14.64
CA PHE A 139 -3.83 11.37 -15.87
C PHE A 139 -2.54 10.62 -15.61
N GLU A 140 -2.07 9.85 -16.61
CA GLU A 140 -0.82 9.11 -16.51
C GLU A 140 0.35 10.07 -16.21
N GLY A 141 1.10 9.79 -15.15
CA GLY A 141 2.18 10.66 -14.68
C GLY A 141 1.85 11.45 -13.41
N ASP A 142 0.57 11.68 -13.10
CA ASP A 142 0.16 12.53 -11.96
C ASP A 142 0.71 12.02 -10.62
N TRP A 143 0.74 10.70 -10.43
CA TRP A 143 1.13 10.07 -9.17
C TRP A 143 2.56 9.54 -9.14
N THR A 144 3.24 9.54 -10.29
CA THR A 144 4.61 9.00 -10.46
C THR A 144 5.65 10.10 -10.66
N GLY A 145 5.26 11.37 -10.52
CA GLY A 145 6.13 12.54 -10.74
C GLY A 145 6.45 12.77 -12.22
N GLY A 146 5.48 12.56 -13.10
CA GLY A 146 5.59 12.74 -14.55
C GLY A 146 6.13 11.52 -15.31
N LYS A 147 6.38 10.39 -14.64
CA LYS A 147 6.83 9.16 -15.31
C LYS A 147 5.65 8.42 -15.92
N VAL A 148 5.75 8.10 -17.19
CA VAL A 148 4.78 7.24 -17.90
C VAL A 148 5.35 5.84 -18.09
N LEU A 149 4.49 4.85 -18.29
CA LEU A 149 4.93 3.49 -18.64
C LEU A 149 5.64 3.51 -19.99
N VAL A 150 6.69 2.69 -20.12
CA VAL A 150 7.38 2.42 -21.39
C VAL A 150 7.51 0.91 -21.61
N GLU A 151 7.74 0.49 -22.85
CA GLU A 151 7.90 -0.93 -23.18
C GLU A 151 8.98 -1.64 -22.33
N GLU A 152 10.06 -0.94 -22.01
CA GLU A 152 11.17 -1.48 -21.20
C GLU A 152 10.71 -1.90 -19.79
N ASP A 153 9.71 -1.23 -19.21
CA ASP A 153 9.17 -1.62 -17.90
C ASP A 153 8.63 -3.06 -17.94
N PHE A 154 7.95 -3.44 -19.03
CA PHE A 154 7.39 -4.78 -19.21
C PHE A 154 8.46 -5.83 -19.49
N LYS A 155 9.54 -5.47 -20.21
CA LYS A 155 10.72 -6.33 -20.40
C LYS A 155 11.42 -6.60 -19.07
N ILE A 156 11.57 -5.59 -18.21
CA ILE A 156 12.12 -5.71 -16.86
C ILE A 156 11.27 -6.65 -16.01
N ILE A 157 9.93 -6.48 -16.04
CA ILE A 157 8.99 -7.33 -15.29
C ILE A 157 9.07 -8.78 -15.77
N ALA A 158 9.03 -9.03 -17.08
CA ALA A 158 9.10 -10.38 -17.64
C ALA A 158 10.43 -11.07 -17.29
N LYS A 159 11.55 -10.35 -17.41
CA LYS A 159 12.89 -10.85 -17.08
C LYS A 159 13.03 -11.23 -15.60
N ALA A 160 12.30 -10.55 -14.72
CA ALA A 160 12.28 -10.87 -13.29
C ALA A 160 11.54 -12.18 -12.97
N GLY A 161 10.82 -12.78 -13.93
CA GLY A 161 10.14 -14.07 -13.79
C GLY A 161 8.62 -14.00 -13.61
N PHE A 162 8.04 -12.80 -13.60
CA PHE A 162 6.59 -12.62 -13.61
C PHE A 162 5.98 -13.09 -14.94
N LYS A 163 4.70 -13.48 -14.91
CA LYS A 163 3.95 -14.08 -16.03
C LYS A 163 2.69 -13.31 -16.39
N ASN A 164 2.18 -12.50 -15.47
CA ASN A 164 1.09 -11.58 -15.73
C ASN A 164 1.38 -10.19 -15.18
N VAL A 165 0.75 -9.18 -15.77
CA VAL A 165 0.71 -7.82 -15.25
C VAL A 165 -0.75 -7.39 -15.13
N ARG A 166 -1.11 -6.93 -13.93
CA ARG A 166 -2.38 -6.24 -13.71
C ARG A 166 -2.16 -4.75 -13.94
N ILE A 167 -3.02 -4.18 -14.77
CA ILE A 167 -2.94 -2.80 -15.27
C ILE A 167 -4.18 -2.06 -14.77
N PRO A 168 -4.13 -1.48 -13.57
CA PRO A 168 -5.17 -0.58 -13.06
C PRO A 168 -5.42 0.59 -14.02
N ILE A 169 -6.66 0.83 -14.41
CA ILE A 169 -7.00 1.92 -15.35
C ILE A 169 -8.22 2.73 -14.88
N ARG A 170 -8.07 4.04 -14.75
CA ARG A 170 -9.17 4.95 -14.40
C ARG A 170 -9.84 5.52 -15.66
N TRP A 171 -10.64 4.69 -16.32
CA TRP A 171 -11.39 5.11 -17.51
C TRP A 171 -12.31 6.31 -17.27
N THR A 172 -12.82 6.48 -16.05
CA THR A 172 -13.79 7.53 -15.72
C THR A 172 -13.25 8.95 -15.88
N ALA A 173 -11.94 9.14 -15.78
CA ALA A 173 -11.27 10.42 -16.05
C ALA A 173 -11.19 10.75 -17.55
N HIS A 174 -11.36 9.74 -18.41
CA HIS A 174 -11.22 9.82 -19.86
C HIS A 174 -12.51 9.47 -20.61
N THR A 175 -13.65 9.48 -19.93
CA THR A 175 -14.94 9.07 -20.48
C THR A 175 -15.96 10.17 -20.28
N GLU A 176 -16.77 10.47 -21.31
CA GLU A 176 -17.89 11.40 -21.19
C GLU A 176 -18.87 11.01 -20.05
N GLN A 177 -19.56 12.01 -19.50
CA GLN A 177 -20.53 11.80 -18.43
C GLN A 177 -21.96 11.56 -18.93
N THR A 178 -22.20 11.73 -20.23
CA THR A 178 -23.50 11.55 -20.88
C THR A 178 -23.44 10.41 -21.88
N PHE A 179 -24.56 9.73 -22.10
CA PHE A 179 -24.68 8.68 -23.12
C PHE A 179 -24.24 9.21 -24.51
N PRO A 180 -23.43 8.46 -25.29
CA PRO A 180 -23.08 7.04 -25.12
C PRO A 180 -21.87 6.77 -24.21
N TYR A 181 -21.43 7.76 -23.43
CA TYR A 181 -20.28 7.69 -22.54
C TYR A 181 -18.99 7.44 -23.32
N THR A 182 -18.74 8.23 -24.35
CA THR A 182 -17.61 8.01 -25.27
C THR A 182 -16.29 8.06 -24.50
N ILE A 183 -15.46 7.02 -24.66
CA ILE A 183 -14.08 7.01 -24.15
C ILE A 183 -13.22 7.83 -25.10
N ASN A 184 -12.35 8.68 -24.56
CA ASN A 184 -11.39 9.44 -25.35
C ASN A 184 -10.52 8.48 -26.19
N PRO A 185 -10.53 8.60 -27.54
CA PRO A 185 -9.84 7.66 -28.41
C PRO A 185 -8.32 7.68 -28.25
N ILE A 186 -7.72 8.83 -27.86
CA ILE A 186 -6.28 8.92 -27.57
C ILE A 186 -5.95 8.07 -26.35
N PHE A 187 -6.77 8.15 -25.30
CA PHE A 187 -6.56 7.33 -24.11
C PHE A 187 -6.79 5.84 -24.38
N MET A 188 -7.81 5.48 -25.16
CA MET A 188 -8.02 4.08 -25.59
C MET A 188 -6.80 3.53 -26.32
N ASN A 189 -6.22 4.29 -27.26
CA ASN A 189 -5.00 3.88 -27.97
C ASN A 189 -3.79 3.77 -27.04
N ARG A 190 -3.68 4.67 -26.05
CA ARG A 190 -2.64 4.58 -25.02
C ARG A 190 -2.76 3.29 -24.20
N VAL A 191 -3.97 2.88 -23.82
CA VAL A 191 -4.18 1.59 -23.13
C VAL A 191 -3.81 0.41 -24.04
N LYS A 192 -4.19 0.45 -25.33
CA LYS A 192 -3.83 -0.59 -26.30
C LYS A 192 -2.31 -0.74 -26.46
N GLU A 193 -1.58 0.37 -26.50
CA GLU A 193 -0.12 0.38 -26.56
C GLU A 193 0.49 -0.32 -25.34
N VAL A 194 0.04 0.03 -24.14
CA VAL A 194 0.52 -0.56 -22.88
C VAL A 194 0.20 -2.05 -22.78
N VAL A 195 -1.01 -2.47 -23.19
CA VAL A 195 -1.38 -3.89 -23.31
C VAL A 195 -0.46 -4.59 -24.31
N GLY A 196 -0.24 -4.00 -25.50
CA GLY A 196 0.66 -4.53 -26.51
C GLY A 196 2.09 -4.74 -26.00
N TRP A 197 2.64 -3.81 -25.21
CA TRP A 197 3.95 -3.95 -24.60
C TRP A 197 4.03 -5.11 -23.59
N ALA A 198 2.98 -5.32 -22.80
CA ALA A 198 2.89 -6.47 -21.91
C ALA A 198 2.90 -7.79 -22.70
N ASN A 199 2.02 -7.89 -23.71
CA ASN A 199 1.92 -9.09 -24.54
C ASN A 199 3.20 -9.39 -25.31
N ASN A 200 3.84 -8.37 -25.91
CA ASN A 200 5.11 -8.51 -26.62
C ASN A 200 6.27 -8.95 -25.70
N SER A 201 6.16 -8.67 -24.39
CA SER A 201 7.11 -9.13 -23.37
C SER A 201 6.80 -10.54 -22.86
N GLY A 202 5.77 -11.21 -23.40
CA GLY A 202 5.32 -12.53 -22.97
C GLY A 202 4.54 -12.52 -21.65
N LEU A 203 4.00 -11.36 -21.25
CA LEU A 203 3.17 -11.21 -20.06
C LEU A 203 1.70 -11.22 -20.46
N LYS A 204 0.89 -11.98 -19.73
CA LYS A 204 -0.57 -11.89 -19.83
C LYS A 204 -1.05 -10.60 -19.16
N ALA A 205 -1.82 -9.79 -19.89
CA ALA A 205 -2.35 -8.54 -19.39
C ALA A 205 -3.71 -8.74 -18.69
N ILE A 206 -3.93 -8.04 -17.59
CA ILE A 206 -5.22 -7.94 -16.92
C ILE A 206 -5.58 -6.47 -16.84
N ILE A 207 -6.66 -6.06 -17.51
CA ILE A 207 -7.16 -4.67 -17.47
C ILE A 207 -8.47 -4.60 -16.68
N ASN A 208 -8.71 -3.48 -16.02
CA ASN A 208 -9.91 -3.29 -15.22
C ASN A 208 -10.52 -1.89 -15.39
N VAL A 209 -11.64 -1.67 -14.72
CA VAL A 209 -12.06 -0.33 -14.32
C VAL A 209 -11.61 -0.11 -12.88
N HIS A 210 -10.69 0.83 -12.69
CA HIS A 210 -10.11 1.21 -11.41
C HIS A 210 -10.61 2.58 -10.95
N HIS A 211 -10.55 2.83 -9.63
CA HIS A 211 -10.86 4.12 -9.02
C HIS A 211 -12.14 4.82 -9.54
N TYR A 212 -13.24 4.09 -9.70
CA TYR A 212 -14.55 4.69 -10.00
C TYR A 212 -15.19 5.31 -8.74
N THR A 213 -14.53 6.31 -8.17
CA THR A 213 -14.86 6.90 -6.87
C THR A 213 -16.25 7.54 -6.82
N GLU A 214 -16.71 8.07 -7.95
CA GLU A 214 -18.01 8.72 -8.09
C GLU A 214 -19.15 7.71 -7.92
N MET A 215 -18.97 6.49 -8.45
CA MET A 215 -19.92 5.39 -8.28
C MET A 215 -19.98 4.89 -6.83
N MET A 216 -18.84 4.88 -6.13
CA MET A 216 -18.75 4.45 -4.71
C MET A 216 -19.28 5.48 -3.72
N ARG A 217 -19.49 6.73 -4.18
CA ARG A 217 -20.04 7.85 -3.40
C ARG A 217 -21.42 8.29 -3.90
N ALA A 218 -22.00 7.55 -4.84
CA ALA A 218 -23.23 7.92 -5.51
C ALA A 218 -24.42 7.93 -4.55
N THR A 219 -25.31 8.91 -4.69
CA THR A 219 -26.62 8.83 -4.04
C THR A 219 -27.48 7.74 -4.68
N LYS A 220 -28.54 7.31 -3.98
CA LYS A 220 -29.52 6.35 -4.53
C LYS A 220 -30.08 6.76 -5.90
N LYS A 221 -30.27 8.07 -6.13
CA LYS A 221 -30.79 8.60 -7.40
C LYS A 221 -29.76 8.55 -8.54
N GLN A 222 -28.46 8.64 -8.23
CA GLN A 222 -27.37 8.62 -9.22
C GLN A 222 -26.85 7.21 -9.51
N LYS A 223 -27.17 6.22 -8.68
CA LYS A 223 -26.61 4.86 -8.79
C LYS A 223 -26.86 4.26 -10.18
N LEU A 224 -28.09 4.33 -10.69
CA LEU A 224 -28.42 3.77 -12.01
C LEU A 224 -27.62 4.44 -13.14
N SER A 225 -27.44 5.76 -13.13
CA SER A 225 -26.64 6.43 -14.17
C SER A 225 -25.17 6.02 -14.15
N HIS A 226 -24.60 5.75 -12.97
CA HIS A 226 -23.23 5.23 -12.87
C HIS A 226 -23.11 3.79 -13.36
N ILE A 227 -24.11 2.94 -13.09
CA ILE A 227 -24.19 1.58 -13.62
C ILE A 227 -24.26 1.60 -15.15
N LEU A 228 -25.13 2.42 -15.73
CA LEU A 228 -25.23 2.59 -17.19
C LEU A 228 -23.94 3.14 -17.81
N ARG A 229 -23.24 4.05 -17.13
CA ARG A 229 -21.93 4.54 -17.56
C ARG A 229 -20.86 3.44 -17.52
N LEU A 230 -20.86 2.59 -16.51
CA LEU A 230 -19.95 1.44 -16.41
C LEU A 230 -20.20 0.44 -17.55
N GLU A 231 -21.46 0.17 -17.89
CA GLU A 231 -21.84 -0.64 -19.04
C GLU A 231 -21.37 -0.03 -20.37
N GLY A 232 -21.55 1.29 -20.55
CA GLY A 232 -21.06 2.01 -21.73
C GLY A 232 -19.55 1.94 -21.89
N ILE A 233 -18.81 2.01 -20.77
CA ILE A 233 -17.35 1.83 -20.74
C ILE A 233 -17.00 0.40 -21.16
N TRP A 234 -17.58 -0.63 -20.52
CA TRP A 234 -17.28 -2.03 -20.83
C TRP A 234 -17.69 -2.44 -22.25
N LYS A 235 -18.76 -1.86 -22.79
CA LYS A 235 -19.15 -2.07 -24.19
C LYS A 235 -18.05 -1.60 -25.14
N GLN A 236 -17.51 -0.40 -24.93
CA GLN A 236 -16.43 0.13 -25.76
C GLN A 236 -15.13 -0.65 -25.58
N ILE A 237 -14.75 -0.98 -24.34
CA ILE A 237 -13.58 -1.82 -24.07
C ILE A 237 -13.70 -3.17 -24.79
N SER A 238 -14.85 -3.84 -24.70
CA SER A 238 -15.06 -5.15 -25.34
C SER A 238 -14.95 -5.09 -26.87
N VAL A 239 -15.40 -4.00 -27.49
CA VAL A 239 -15.24 -3.77 -28.94
C VAL A 239 -13.79 -3.48 -29.31
N GLN A 240 -13.08 -2.73 -28.47
CA GLN A 240 -11.70 -2.31 -28.75
C GLN A 240 -10.67 -3.40 -28.47
N PHE A 241 -11.00 -4.42 -27.68
CA PHE A 241 -10.14 -5.55 -27.34
C PHE A 241 -10.80 -6.90 -27.73
N PRO A 242 -11.08 -7.14 -29.03
CA PRO A 242 -11.77 -8.33 -29.49
C PRO A 242 -10.90 -9.59 -29.31
N LEU A 243 -11.54 -10.75 -29.13
CA LEU A 243 -10.84 -12.04 -29.00
C LEU A 243 -9.96 -12.39 -30.21
N SER A 244 -10.33 -11.92 -31.40
CA SER A 244 -9.57 -12.16 -32.64
C SER A 244 -8.20 -11.50 -32.66
N GLU A 245 -7.98 -10.48 -31.82
CA GLU A 245 -6.72 -9.73 -31.73
C GLU A 245 -6.05 -9.93 -30.36
N TYR A 246 -6.84 -10.07 -29.30
CA TYR A 246 -6.38 -10.29 -27.94
C TYR A 246 -6.95 -11.63 -27.44
N SER A 247 -6.22 -12.73 -27.54
CA SER A 247 -6.74 -14.04 -27.14
C SER A 247 -6.98 -14.14 -25.61
N GLN A 248 -7.54 -15.27 -25.14
CA GLN A 248 -7.62 -15.55 -23.70
C GLN A 248 -6.22 -15.69 -23.04
N ALA A 249 -5.20 -16.07 -23.82
CA ALA A 249 -3.82 -16.13 -23.33
C ALA A 249 -3.20 -14.73 -23.19
N ASP A 250 -3.74 -13.75 -23.91
CA ASP A 250 -3.21 -12.39 -23.97
C ASP A 250 -3.83 -11.46 -22.94
N LEU A 251 -5.16 -11.50 -22.80
CA LEU A 251 -5.91 -10.46 -22.10
C LEU A 251 -7.11 -10.99 -21.32
N ILE A 252 -7.19 -10.56 -20.06
CA ILE A 252 -8.32 -10.80 -19.15
C ILE A 252 -8.94 -9.46 -18.74
N PHE A 253 -10.27 -9.45 -18.60
CA PHE A 253 -11.01 -8.30 -18.10
C PHE A 253 -11.38 -8.50 -16.64
N GLU A 254 -11.03 -7.56 -15.75
CA GLU A 254 -11.52 -7.52 -14.38
C GLU A 254 -12.57 -6.42 -14.22
N LEU A 255 -13.79 -6.80 -13.85
CA LEU A 255 -14.99 -5.96 -14.00
C LEU A 255 -14.89 -4.59 -13.30
N LEU A 256 -14.50 -4.57 -12.04
CA LEU A 256 -14.41 -3.35 -11.24
C LEU A 256 -13.55 -3.60 -10.01
N ASN A 257 -12.59 -2.71 -9.78
CA ASN A 257 -11.78 -2.72 -8.59
C ASN A 257 -12.58 -2.32 -7.35
N GLU A 258 -12.50 -3.13 -6.31
CA GLU A 258 -12.93 -2.83 -4.95
C GLU A 258 -14.30 -2.15 -4.83
N PRO A 259 -15.42 -2.79 -5.25
CA PRO A 259 -16.75 -2.23 -5.01
C PRO A 259 -16.99 -2.00 -3.50
N HIS A 260 -17.42 -0.80 -3.12
CA HIS A 260 -17.64 -0.40 -1.72
C HIS A 260 -18.54 0.83 -1.61
N GLY A 261 -18.74 1.32 -0.38
CA GLY A 261 -19.48 2.56 -0.12
C GLY A 261 -20.95 2.43 -0.50
N SER A 262 -21.40 3.22 -1.48
CA SER A 262 -22.79 3.19 -1.97
C SER A 262 -23.13 1.95 -2.81
N ILE A 263 -22.15 1.14 -3.17
CA ILE A 263 -22.34 -0.16 -3.84
C ILE A 263 -22.18 -1.26 -2.79
N ASP A 264 -23.31 -1.80 -2.34
CA ASP A 264 -23.32 -2.92 -1.41
C ASP A 264 -23.22 -4.28 -2.12
N VAL A 265 -23.30 -5.35 -1.35
CA VAL A 265 -23.24 -6.74 -1.85
C VAL A 265 -24.35 -7.04 -2.87
N ASN A 266 -25.58 -6.58 -2.62
CA ASN A 266 -26.72 -6.86 -3.48
C ASN A 266 -26.62 -6.06 -4.77
N ASP A 267 -26.25 -4.78 -4.67
CA ASP A 267 -25.96 -3.95 -5.84
C ASP A 267 -24.88 -4.61 -6.71
N TRP A 268 -23.76 -5.02 -6.09
CA TRP A 268 -22.63 -5.57 -6.81
C TRP A 268 -22.97 -6.88 -7.54
N ASN A 269 -23.67 -7.80 -6.87
CA ASN A 269 -24.14 -9.03 -7.51
C ASN A 269 -25.03 -8.75 -8.74
N GLY A 270 -25.93 -7.76 -8.66
CA GLY A 270 -26.75 -7.35 -9.80
C GLY A 270 -25.95 -6.65 -10.90
N ILE A 271 -24.92 -5.86 -10.56
CA ILE A 271 -24.03 -5.21 -11.52
C ILE A 271 -23.21 -6.24 -12.29
N ILE A 272 -22.68 -7.28 -11.62
CA ILE A 272 -21.93 -8.37 -12.28
C ILE A 272 -22.75 -8.95 -13.44
N GLU A 273 -24.01 -9.33 -13.21
CA GLU A 273 -24.87 -9.91 -14.24
C GLU A 273 -25.05 -8.98 -15.44
N ARG A 274 -25.24 -7.68 -15.18
CA ARG A 274 -25.37 -6.66 -16.24
C ARG A 274 -24.09 -6.50 -17.06
N LEU A 275 -22.93 -6.49 -16.42
CA LEU A 275 -21.65 -6.35 -17.11
C LEU A 275 -21.29 -7.60 -17.93
N LEU A 276 -21.58 -8.79 -17.40
CA LEU A 276 -21.37 -10.03 -18.14
C LEU A 276 -22.27 -10.12 -19.38
N ALA A 277 -23.52 -9.66 -19.29
CA ALA A 277 -24.39 -9.54 -20.47
C ALA A 277 -23.83 -8.58 -21.53
N VAL A 278 -23.15 -7.50 -21.12
CA VAL A 278 -22.48 -6.57 -22.04
C VAL A 278 -21.25 -7.19 -22.70
N ILE A 279 -20.42 -7.89 -21.93
CA ILE A 279 -19.13 -8.42 -22.39
C ILE A 279 -19.30 -9.70 -23.21
N TRP A 280 -20.17 -10.61 -22.78
CA TRP A 280 -20.36 -11.91 -23.40
C TRP A 280 -21.54 -11.96 -24.38
N GLY A 281 -22.46 -10.99 -24.36
CA GLY A 281 -23.62 -10.95 -25.26
C GLY A 281 -24.76 -11.88 -24.83
N ASN A 282 -25.48 -12.47 -25.80
CA ASN A 282 -26.66 -13.30 -25.52
C ASN A 282 -26.25 -14.75 -25.19
N MET A 283 -26.42 -15.13 -23.92
CA MET A 283 -25.74 -16.29 -23.28
C MET A 283 -26.48 -17.63 -23.38
N ASP A 284 -27.62 -17.69 -24.05
CA ASP A 284 -28.38 -18.94 -24.29
C ASP A 284 -27.75 -19.84 -25.36
N THR A 285 -26.56 -19.48 -25.90
CA THR A 285 -25.89 -20.26 -26.93
C THR A 285 -24.81 -21.20 -26.34
N PRO A 286 -24.73 -22.47 -26.76
CA PRO A 286 -23.71 -23.44 -26.34
C PRO A 286 -22.24 -23.07 -26.68
N GLN A 287 -22.01 -21.88 -27.23
CA GLN A 287 -20.69 -21.33 -27.53
C GLN A 287 -19.97 -20.83 -26.28
N ALA A 288 -20.52 -21.01 -25.07
CA ALA A 288 -19.83 -20.76 -23.81
C ALA A 288 -18.82 -21.87 -23.45
N ASN A 289 -17.86 -22.13 -24.35
CA ASN A 289 -16.84 -23.16 -24.22
C ASN A 289 -15.42 -22.57 -24.17
N GLU A 290 -14.46 -23.42 -23.81
CA GLU A 290 -13.03 -23.10 -23.75
C GLU A 290 -12.57 -22.39 -25.05
N ASN A 291 -11.96 -21.20 -24.92
CA ASN A 291 -11.36 -20.37 -25.98
C ASN A 291 -12.28 -19.48 -26.86
N THR A 292 -13.61 -19.50 -26.70
CA THR A 292 -14.51 -18.69 -27.56
C THR A 292 -15.10 -17.46 -26.87
N GLN A 293 -14.82 -17.27 -25.58
CA GLN A 293 -15.30 -16.14 -24.78
C GLN A 293 -14.13 -15.41 -24.09
N ARG A 294 -14.28 -14.11 -23.80
CA ARG A 294 -13.30 -13.39 -22.97
C ARG A 294 -13.33 -13.96 -21.56
N ILE A 295 -12.19 -14.33 -20.99
CA ILE A 295 -12.12 -14.64 -19.55
C ILE A 295 -12.37 -13.34 -18.78
N VAL A 296 -13.27 -13.40 -17.80
CA VAL A 296 -13.62 -12.28 -16.93
C VAL A 296 -13.28 -12.59 -15.48
N MET A 297 -12.62 -11.65 -14.81
CA MET A 297 -12.37 -11.65 -13.38
C MET A 297 -13.49 -10.96 -12.62
N ILE A 298 -14.02 -11.65 -11.62
CA ILE A 298 -15.11 -11.18 -10.77
C ILE A 298 -14.62 -11.15 -9.32
N GLY A 299 -14.64 -9.96 -8.72
CA GLY A 299 -14.29 -9.76 -7.33
C GLY A 299 -15.50 -9.69 -6.40
N THR A 300 -15.24 -9.61 -5.09
CA THR A 300 -16.29 -9.43 -4.07
C THR A 300 -16.57 -7.95 -3.80
N ALA A 301 -17.74 -7.62 -3.25
CA ALA A 301 -17.97 -6.30 -2.66
C ALA A 301 -17.15 -6.13 -1.36
N ASN A 302 -17.11 -4.90 -0.85
CA ASN A 302 -16.30 -4.45 0.29
C ASN A 302 -14.80 -4.61 0.04
N TRP A 303 -14.27 -3.88 -0.94
CA TRP A 303 -12.84 -3.84 -1.24
C TRP A 303 -12.22 -5.19 -1.65
N ASN A 304 -12.99 -6.02 -2.36
CA ASN A 304 -12.56 -7.34 -2.81
C ASN A 304 -11.98 -8.24 -1.69
N VAL A 305 -12.34 -8.03 -0.43
CA VAL A 305 -11.76 -8.81 0.67
C VAL A 305 -12.23 -10.27 0.63
N PRO A 306 -11.37 -11.24 0.97
CA PRO A 306 -11.74 -12.66 0.97
C PRO A 306 -12.94 -12.99 1.88
N ASP A 307 -13.13 -12.24 2.97
CA ASP A 307 -14.20 -12.50 3.95
C ASP A 307 -15.61 -12.34 3.36
N THR A 308 -15.76 -11.61 2.24
CA THR A 308 -17.05 -11.41 1.58
C THR A 308 -17.32 -12.42 0.46
N LEU A 309 -16.39 -13.35 0.17
CA LEU A 309 -16.61 -14.44 -0.79
C LEU A 309 -17.93 -15.20 -0.57
N PRO A 310 -18.34 -15.57 0.66
CA PRO A 310 -19.60 -16.27 0.88
C PRO A 310 -20.85 -15.51 0.41
N LYS A 311 -20.75 -14.20 0.17
CA LYS A 311 -21.83 -13.33 -0.28
C LYS A 311 -21.80 -13.05 -1.79
N LEU A 312 -20.76 -13.51 -2.50
CA LEU A 312 -20.66 -13.38 -3.94
C LEU A 312 -21.65 -14.35 -4.60
N SER A 313 -22.55 -13.79 -5.40
CA SER A 313 -23.49 -14.54 -6.23
C SER A 313 -23.00 -14.51 -7.67
N LEU A 314 -22.57 -15.68 -8.17
CA LEU A 314 -22.13 -15.82 -9.55
C LEU A 314 -23.33 -16.22 -10.43
N PRO A 315 -23.47 -15.64 -11.62
CA PRO A 315 -24.47 -16.11 -12.59
C PRO A 315 -24.24 -17.58 -12.98
N HIS A 316 -25.30 -18.30 -13.33
CA HIS A 316 -25.25 -19.74 -13.57
C HIS A 316 -24.33 -20.17 -14.73
N TYR A 317 -24.05 -19.27 -15.68
CA TYR A 317 -23.15 -19.49 -16.80
C TYR A 317 -21.67 -19.22 -16.48
N ALA A 318 -21.36 -18.63 -15.31
CA ALA A 318 -20.00 -18.47 -14.85
C ALA A 318 -19.41 -19.82 -14.43
N ASN A 319 -18.26 -20.18 -15.00
CA ASN A 319 -17.59 -21.45 -14.72
C ASN A 319 -16.06 -21.29 -14.79
N LYS A 320 -15.32 -22.36 -14.47
CA LYS A 320 -13.85 -22.33 -14.38
C LYS A 320 -13.10 -21.98 -15.67
N TYR A 321 -13.77 -22.02 -16.83
CA TYR A 321 -13.16 -21.77 -18.14
C TYR A 321 -13.32 -20.34 -18.63
N ASN A 322 -14.33 -19.63 -18.13
CA ASN A 322 -14.62 -18.25 -18.53
C ASN A 322 -14.48 -17.25 -17.36
N THR A 323 -14.37 -17.72 -16.12
CA THR A 323 -14.38 -16.88 -14.93
C THR A 323 -13.18 -17.15 -14.02
N ILE A 324 -12.57 -16.07 -13.56
CA ILE A 324 -11.56 -16.07 -12.48
C ILE A 324 -12.14 -15.27 -11.30
N ILE A 325 -11.88 -15.72 -10.07
CA ILE A 325 -12.34 -15.01 -8.87
C ILE A 325 -11.19 -14.21 -8.29
N THR A 326 -11.33 -12.88 -8.20
CA THR A 326 -10.28 -12.00 -7.67
C THR A 326 -10.59 -11.55 -6.24
N VAL A 327 -9.55 -11.48 -5.40
CA VAL A 327 -9.60 -10.98 -4.03
C VAL A 327 -8.34 -10.18 -3.70
N HIS A 328 -8.43 -9.25 -2.75
CA HIS A 328 -7.30 -8.45 -2.27
C HIS A 328 -7.03 -8.73 -0.79
N ASN A 329 -5.75 -8.85 -0.41
CA ASN A 329 -5.37 -9.05 0.99
C ASN A 329 -4.26 -8.10 1.44
N TYR A 330 -4.63 -7.22 2.38
CA TYR A 330 -3.72 -6.31 3.06
C TYR A 330 -3.72 -6.51 4.57
N LYS A 331 -4.14 -7.68 5.08
CA LYS A 331 -4.13 -7.95 6.53
C LYS A 331 -2.72 -8.29 7.04
N PRO A 332 -2.33 -7.81 8.24
CA PRO A 332 -3.01 -6.82 9.08
C PRO A 332 -2.92 -5.40 8.49
N PHE A 333 -4.04 -4.70 8.36
CA PHE A 333 -4.09 -3.41 7.67
C PHE A 333 -3.22 -2.33 8.35
N HIS A 334 -3.14 -2.35 9.68
CA HIS A 334 -2.26 -1.43 10.42
C HIS A 334 -0.77 -1.64 10.07
N PHE A 335 -0.34 -2.89 9.85
CA PHE A 335 1.03 -3.18 9.41
C PHE A 335 1.26 -2.77 7.96
N THR A 336 0.38 -3.19 7.05
CA THR A 336 0.57 -2.99 5.60
C THR A 336 0.41 -1.53 5.17
N HIS A 337 -0.34 -0.72 5.92
CA HIS A 337 -0.66 0.68 5.57
C HIS A 337 -0.18 1.70 6.62
N GLN A 338 0.75 1.34 7.50
CA GLN A 338 1.30 2.27 8.48
C GLN A 338 1.86 3.53 7.83
N GLY A 339 1.33 4.70 8.22
CA GLY A 339 1.71 6.01 7.66
C GLY A 339 1.33 6.26 6.19
N ALA A 340 0.45 5.44 5.59
CA ALA A 340 -0.08 5.68 4.25
C ALA A 340 -0.93 6.97 4.24
N LYS A 341 -0.54 7.97 3.43
CA LYS A 341 -1.13 9.33 3.47
C LYS A 341 -2.61 9.39 3.11
N TRP A 342 -3.09 8.43 2.32
CA TRP A 342 -4.48 8.35 1.89
C TRP A 342 -5.37 7.60 2.88
N VAL A 343 -4.79 7.02 3.94
CA VAL A 343 -5.52 6.32 5.00
C VAL A 343 -5.57 7.21 6.24
N ASN A 344 -6.77 7.65 6.61
CA ASN A 344 -6.95 8.51 7.77
C ASN A 344 -6.49 7.80 9.07
N GLY A 345 -5.68 8.48 9.88
CA GLY A 345 -5.17 7.96 11.15
C GLY A 345 -3.97 7.01 11.05
N SER A 346 -3.49 6.70 9.85
CA SER A 346 -2.42 5.71 9.62
C SER A 346 -1.08 6.05 10.27
N ASN A 347 -0.79 7.32 10.52
CA ASN A 347 0.42 7.76 11.22
C ASN A 347 0.53 7.16 12.65
N LYS A 348 -0.60 6.81 13.28
CA LYS A 348 -0.63 6.18 14.60
C LYS A 348 -0.15 4.72 14.56
N TRP A 349 -0.06 4.12 13.38
CA TRP A 349 0.34 2.72 13.20
C TRP A 349 1.82 2.58 12.84
N ILE A 350 2.56 3.69 12.67
CA ILE A 350 3.99 3.65 12.38
C ILE A 350 4.71 2.93 13.53
N GLY A 351 5.52 1.92 13.18
CA GLY A 351 6.18 1.03 14.13
C GLY A 351 5.36 -0.22 14.48
N THR A 352 4.22 -0.44 13.82
CA THR A 352 3.54 -1.74 13.89
C THR A 352 4.45 -2.79 13.27
N ASN A 353 4.73 -3.84 14.01
CA ASN A 353 5.56 -4.95 13.55
C ASN A 353 4.74 -6.08 12.94
N TRP A 354 5.38 -6.84 12.06
CA TRP A 354 4.97 -8.19 11.70
C TRP A 354 6.20 -9.09 11.73
N LEU A 355 6.23 -10.04 12.67
CA LEU A 355 7.42 -10.85 12.93
C LEU A 355 7.32 -12.27 12.35
N GLY A 356 6.14 -12.66 11.88
CA GLY A 356 5.89 -14.01 11.38
C GLY A 356 5.68 -15.02 12.51
N THR A 357 5.19 -14.56 13.66
CA THR A 357 4.83 -15.43 14.79
C THR A 357 3.70 -16.40 14.42
N GLU A 358 3.55 -17.48 15.18
CA GLU A 358 2.47 -18.45 14.98
C GLU A 358 1.08 -17.79 15.02
N SER A 359 0.85 -16.85 15.93
CA SER A 359 -0.42 -16.11 16.04
C SER A 359 -0.71 -15.28 14.78
N GLU A 360 0.28 -14.52 14.30
CA GLU A 360 0.15 -13.70 13.10
C GLU A 360 -0.14 -14.55 11.87
N THR A 361 0.62 -15.64 11.69
CA THR A 361 0.53 -16.53 10.54
C THR A 361 -0.75 -17.36 10.53
N THR A 362 -1.22 -17.84 11.69
CA THR A 362 -2.45 -18.65 11.81
C THR A 362 -3.69 -17.92 11.28
N SER A 363 -3.80 -16.63 11.58
CA SER A 363 -4.92 -15.81 11.12
C SER A 363 -4.98 -15.72 9.59
N LEU A 364 -3.82 -15.61 8.94
CA LEU A 364 -3.69 -15.53 7.50
C LEU A 364 -3.84 -16.90 6.83
N ILE A 365 -3.29 -17.97 7.42
CA ILE A 365 -3.53 -19.36 6.97
C ILE A 365 -5.03 -19.65 6.94
N THR A 366 -5.74 -19.28 8.00
CA THR A 366 -7.19 -19.46 8.10
C THR A 366 -7.93 -18.70 7.00
N LEU A 367 -7.50 -17.48 6.66
CA LEU A 367 -8.04 -16.71 5.55
C LEU A 367 -7.90 -17.47 4.22
N PHE A 368 -6.71 -17.99 3.93
CA PHE A 368 -6.43 -18.77 2.72
C PHE A 368 -7.21 -20.09 2.66
N ASP A 369 -7.35 -20.79 3.78
CA ASP A 369 -8.13 -22.03 3.88
C ASP A 369 -9.63 -21.77 3.66
N ASN A 370 -10.14 -20.63 4.13
CA ASN A 370 -11.52 -20.22 3.89
C ASN A 370 -11.79 -19.97 2.40
N MET A 371 -10.85 -19.34 1.68
CA MET A 371 -10.95 -19.16 0.22
C MET A 371 -11.02 -20.51 -0.50
N THR A 372 -10.13 -21.44 -0.14
CA THR A 372 -10.09 -22.78 -0.73
C THR A 372 -11.38 -23.55 -0.46
N ARG A 373 -11.88 -23.51 0.78
CA ARG A 373 -13.15 -24.15 1.16
C ARG A 373 -14.35 -23.54 0.45
N TRP A 374 -14.34 -22.23 0.22
CA TRP A 374 -15.37 -21.57 -0.57
C TRP A 374 -15.36 -22.08 -2.02
N ASN A 375 -14.17 -22.26 -2.60
CA ASN A 375 -14.00 -22.68 -3.99
C ASN A 375 -14.19 -24.19 -4.22
N SER A 376 -14.12 -25.01 -3.17
CA SER A 376 -14.29 -26.46 -3.26
C SER A 376 -15.75 -26.94 -3.27
N LYS A 377 -16.74 -26.03 -3.20
CA LYS A 377 -18.17 -26.40 -3.25
C LYS A 377 -18.57 -26.86 -4.66
N ALA A 378 -19.66 -27.62 -4.76
CA ALA A 378 -20.17 -28.11 -6.05
C ALA A 378 -20.38 -26.97 -7.07
N ASN A 379 -20.10 -27.26 -8.34
CA ASN A 379 -20.13 -26.32 -9.47
C ASN A 379 -19.17 -25.13 -9.35
N ARG A 380 -18.23 -25.20 -8.41
CA ARG A 380 -17.07 -24.31 -8.33
C ARG A 380 -15.82 -25.12 -8.58
N ASN A 381 -14.85 -24.44 -9.16
CA ASN A 381 -13.46 -24.86 -9.30
C ASN A 381 -12.73 -23.72 -10.04
N PHE A 382 -13.02 -22.48 -9.64
CA PHE A 382 -12.49 -21.32 -10.32
C PHE A 382 -11.01 -21.20 -10.03
N GLU A 383 -10.24 -20.60 -10.93
CA GLU A 383 -8.99 -20.02 -10.48
C GLU A 383 -9.29 -18.86 -9.52
N ILE A 384 -8.64 -18.86 -8.36
CA ILE A 384 -8.63 -17.71 -7.47
C ILE A 384 -7.35 -16.93 -7.75
N TYR A 385 -7.50 -15.62 -7.90
CA TYR A 385 -6.43 -14.67 -8.11
C TYR A 385 -6.36 -13.70 -6.92
N LEU A 386 -5.23 -13.67 -6.22
CA LEU A 386 -4.92 -12.63 -5.24
C LEU A 386 -4.43 -11.39 -6.00
N GLY A 387 -5.37 -10.57 -6.46
CA GLY A 387 -5.10 -9.46 -7.39
C GLY A 387 -4.26 -8.34 -6.79
N GLU A 388 -4.31 -8.20 -5.47
CA GLU A 388 -3.47 -7.26 -4.73
C GLU A 388 -3.08 -7.79 -3.36
N PHE A 389 -1.80 -7.61 -3.02
CA PHE A 389 -1.25 -7.71 -1.69
C PHE A 389 0.08 -6.95 -1.66
N GLY A 390 0.43 -6.35 -0.52
CA GLY A 390 1.70 -5.64 -0.38
C GLY A 390 1.80 -4.87 0.93
N VAL A 391 2.96 -4.26 1.16
CA VAL A 391 3.25 -3.43 2.33
C VAL A 391 3.77 -2.06 1.87
N TYR A 392 3.20 -0.99 2.40
CA TYR A 392 3.63 0.37 2.12
C TYR A 392 5.07 0.57 2.60
N SER A 393 5.96 0.86 1.65
CA SER A 393 7.40 0.72 1.86
C SER A 393 8.02 1.84 2.69
N ARG A 394 7.29 2.94 2.94
CA ARG A 394 7.87 4.14 3.55
C ARG A 394 8.27 3.96 5.02
N TYR A 395 7.53 3.14 5.76
CA TYR A 395 7.69 3.03 7.23
C TYR A 395 7.87 1.60 7.72
N ALA A 396 7.60 0.59 6.89
CA ALA A 396 7.82 -0.81 7.25
C ALA A 396 9.32 -1.14 7.25
N ASP A 397 9.76 -1.91 8.24
CA ASP A 397 11.11 -2.48 8.25
C ASP A 397 11.30 -3.43 7.04
N PRO A 398 12.40 -3.33 6.27
CA PRO A 398 12.60 -4.16 5.08
C PRO A 398 12.60 -5.67 5.34
N LEU A 399 13.10 -6.14 6.49
CA LEU A 399 13.10 -7.56 6.83
C LEU A 399 11.68 -8.05 7.13
N GLN A 400 10.91 -7.26 7.87
CA GLN A 400 9.50 -7.58 8.16
C GLN A 400 8.64 -7.52 6.89
N GLN A 401 8.86 -6.53 6.03
CA GLN A 401 8.21 -6.43 4.72
C GLN A 401 8.53 -7.66 3.84
N LYS A 402 9.80 -8.08 3.78
CA LYS A 402 10.22 -9.30 3.08
C LYS A 402 9.52 -10.53 3.63
N ALA A 403 9.49 -10.67 4.96
CA ALA A 403 8.87 -11.80 5.64
C ALA A 403 7.36 -11.91 5.35
N TRP A 404 6.62 -10.81 5.52
CA TRP A 404 5.19 -10.78 5.25
C TRP A 404 4.90 -11.10 3.77
N THR A 405 5.65 -10.47 2.86
CA THR A 405 5.48 -10.67 1.41
C THR A 405 5.76 -12.11 1.00
N ALA A 406 6.85 -12.69 1.50
CA ALA A 406 7.21 -14.08 1.23
C ALA A 406 6.12 -15.04 1.76
N PHE A 407 5.68 -14.83 3.00
CA PHE A 407 4.63 -15.62 3.62
C PHE A 407 3.33 -15.62 2.81
N ILE A 408 2.82 -14.44 2.42
CA ILE A 408 1.60 -14.32 1.61
C ILE A 408 1.77 -14.99 0.25
N ALA A 409 2.89 -14.77 -0.44
CA ALA A 409 3.14 -15.37 -1.73
C ALA A 409 3.18 -16.90 -1.64
N ARG A 410 3.89 -17.47 -0.66
CA ARG A 410 3.94 -18.93 -0.48
C ARG A 410 2.60 -19.52 -0.08
N GLU A 411 1.82 -18.87 0.78
CA GLU A 411 0.50 -19.38 1.19
C GLU A 411 -0.52 -19.35 0.05
N ALA A 412 -0.41 -18.38 -0.87
CA ALA A 412 -1.15 -18.39 -2.14
C ALA A 412 -0.69 -19.57 -3.03
N GLU A 413 0.62 -19.71 -3.24
CA GLU A 413 1.19 -20.77 -4.10
C GLU A 413 0.85 -22.19 -3.62
N LYS A 414 0.87 -22.42 -2.30
CA LYS A 414 0.47 -23.68 -1.66
C LYS A 414 -0.91 -24.17 -2.10
N ARG A 415 -1.82 -23.24 -2.39
CA ARG A 415 -3.23 -23.50 -2.70
C ARG A 415 -3.55 -23.28 -4.18
N ASN A 416 -2.53 -23.16 -5.03
CA ASN A 416 -2.68 -22.84 -6.45
C ASN A 416 -3.49 -21.55 -6.68
N ILE A 417 -3.25 -20.54 -5.84
CA ILE A 417 -3.80 -19.19 -6.01
C ILE A 417 -2.74 -18.38 -6.75
N SER A 418 -3.08 -17.96 -7.97
CA SER A 418 -2.26 -17.01 -8.72
C SER A 418 -2.35 -15.62 -8.06
N TRP A 419 -1.38 -14.75 -8.30
CA TRP A 419 -1.32 -13.50 -7.55
C TRP A 419 -0.66 -12.37 -8.32
N ALA A 420 -0.95 -11.12 -7.96
CA ALA A 420 -0.17 -9.95 -8.33
C ALA A 420 0.18 -9.08 -7.13
N TYR A 421 1.48 -8.82 -6.96
CA TYR A 421 1.99 -7.93 -5.92
C TYR A 421 1.61 -6.47 -6.22
N TRP A 422 1.16 -5.74 -5.20
CA TRP A 422 0.99 -4.30 -5.23
C TRP A 422 2.24 -3.66 -4.64
N GLU A 423 3.13 -3.03 -5.42
CA GLU A 423 3.05 -2.78 -6.87
C GLU A 423 4.46 -2.70 -7.51
N TYR A 424 4.54 -2.41 -8.81
CA TYR A 424 5.79 -2.32 -9.56
C TYR A 424 6.72 -1.25 -9.02
N SER A 425 6.39 0.05 -9.08
CA SER A 425 7.42 1.08 -8.93
C SER A 425 7.01 2.40 -8.27
N SER A 426 5.91 2.39 -7.52
CA SER A 426 5.48 3.52 -6.70
C SER A 426 5.64 3.19 -5.20
N SER A 427 4.65 3.45 -4.37
CA SER A 427 4.83 3.58 -2.92
C SER A 427 4.92 2.25 -2.17
N PHE A 428 4.46 1.17 -2.79
CA PHE A 428 4.70 -0.22 -2.35
C PHE A 428 5.79 -0.89 -3.21
N GLY A 429 6.38 -0.13 -4.14
CA GLY A 429 7.11 -0.57 -5.32
C GLY A 429 8.22 -1.58 -5.05
N ALA A 430 8.11 -2.77 -5.66
CA ALA A 430 9.18 -3.77 -5.70
C ALA A 430 10.38 -3.33 -6.54
N TYR A 431 10.19 -2.42 -7.49
CA TYR A 431 11.20 -1.80 -8.34
C TYR A 431 11.42 -0.34 -7.93
N ASP A 432 12.67 0.04 -7.69
CA ASP A 432 13.04 1.42 -7.43
C ASP A 432 13.27 2.16 -8.75
N ASN A 433 12.31 3.02 -9.08
CA ASN A 433 12.29 3.71 -10.36
C ASN A 433 13.34 4.82 -10.50
N ASN A 434 13.99 5.23 -9.41
CA ASN A 434 15.09 6.20 -9.42
C ASN A 434 16.43 5.48 -9.52
N ALA A 435 16.61 4.41 -8.74
CA ALA A 435 17.83 3.58 -8.77
C ALA A 435 17.86 2.61 -9.96
N LYS A 436 16.75 2.46 -10.70
CA LYS A 436 16.59 1.56 -11.86
C LYS A 436 16.95 0.11 -11.56
N GLN A 437 16.53 -0.35 -10.38
CA GLN A 437 16.78 -1.72 -9.93
C GLN A 437 15.64 -2.23 -9.05
N TRP A 438 15.49 -3.55 -8.99
CA TRP A 438 14.63 -4.20 -8.01
C TRP A 438 15.13 -3.94 -6.59
N ARG A 439 14.20 -3.79 -5.64
CA ARG A 439 14.51 -3.87 -4.21
C ARG A 439 14.79 -5.33 -3.88
N PRO A 440 16.03 -5.71 -3.51
CA PRO A 440 16.41 -7.13 -3.41
C PRO A 440 15.50 -7.91 -2.46
N HIS A 441 15.17 -7.32 -1.31
CA HIS A 441 14.35 -7.97 -0.30
C HIS A 441 12.92 -8.27 -0.75
N LEU A 442 12.35 -7.47 -1.66
CA LEU A 442 11.03 -7.72 -2.25
C LEU A 442 11.11 -8.69 -3.43
N LEU A 443 12.10 -8.54 -4.31
CA LEU A 443 12.26 -9.47 -5.43
C LEU A 443 12.51 -10.89 -4.92
N GLU A 444 13.37 -11.06 -3.92
CA GLU A 444 13.63 -12.37 -3.30
C GLU A 444 12.39 -12.96 -2.60
N ALA A 445 11.49 -12.13 -2.06
CA ALA A 445 10.24 -12.60 -1.47
C ALA A 445 9.23 -13.09 -2.53
N LEU A 446 9.20 -12.43 -3.68
CA LEU A 446 8.22 -12.65 -4.75
C LEU A 446 8.67 -13.72 -5.75
N VAL A 447 9.95 -13.69 -6.12
CA VAL A 447 10.61 -14.62 -7.03
C VAL A 447 11.86 -15.16 -6.36
N PRO A 448 11.72 -16.04 -5.35
CA PRO A 448 12.86 -16.59 -4.61
C PRO A 448 13.74 -17.45 -5.52
N VAL A 449 15.03 -17.55 -5.20
CA VAL A 449 15.94 -18.52 -5.83
C VAL A 449 15.54 -19.95 -5.45
N GLN A 450 15.85 -20.91 -6.32
CA GLN A 450 15.70 -22.33 -6.01
C GLN A 450 16.80 -22.72 -5.01
N GLN A 451 16.43 -23.51 -3.97
CA GLN A 451 17.41 -24.06 -3.02
C GLN A 451 18.32 -25.09 -3.67
#